data_AF-A0A1F4XP78-F1
#
_entry.id   AF-A0A1F4XP78-F1
#
_cell.length_a   1.000
_cell.length_b   1.000
_cell.length_c   1.000
_cell.angle_alpha   90.00
_cell.angle_beta   90.00
_cell.angle_gamma   90.00
#
_symmetry.space_group_name_H-M   'P 1'
#
loop_
_entity.id
_entity.type
_entity.pdbx_description
1 polymer ?
#
loop_
_entity_poly.entity_id
_entity_poly.type
_entity_poly.pdbx_seq_one_letter_code
_entity_poly.pdbx_strand_id
1 'polypeptide(L)'
;MLSDFPQLLAYGFFAPTVLRVAAAFVFFYLAYYHFKHKEQTSHTRFPVVGGGVWIAWFAVVVEFAVAAALLLGWHTQIAAAFGFVVAFKHIFLHGKYPGFFVFSRSTSFLLLVICTSLLLSGAGALAQDLPL
;
A
#
# COMPACT_ATOMS: atom_id res chain seq x y z
N MET A 1 -7.69 15.77 25.95
CA MET A 1 -9.09 15.76 25.46
C MET A 1 -9.88 14.87 26.41
N LEU A 2 -10.95 15.39 27.00
CA LEU A 2 -11.88 14.55 27.76
C LEU A 2 -12.58 13.63 26.74
N SER A 3 -11.98 12.47 26.51
CA SER A 3 -12.65 11.37 25.83
C SER A 3 -13.73 10.88 26.78
N ASP A 4 -14.97 10.72 26.29
CA ASP A 4 -16.03 10.03 27.04
C ASP A 4 -15.61 8.61 27.45
N PHE A 5 -14.59 8.06 26.79
CA PHE A 5 -14.01 6.74 27.05
C PHE A 5 -12.48 6.80 27.14
N PRO A 6 -11.90 7.23 28.27
CA PRO A 6 -10.45 7.35 28.45
C PRO A 6 -9.72 6.01 28.32
N GLN A 7 -10.40 4.89 28.61
CA GLN A 7 -9.84 3.54 28.44
C GLN A 7 -9.68 3.13 26.97
N LEU A 8 -10.56 3.57 26.07
CA LEU A 8 -10.44 3.32 24.62
C LEU A 8 -9.29 4.12 24.00
N LEU A 9 -9.06 5.33 24.49
CA LEU A 9 -7.96 6.18 24.05
C LEU A 9 -6.59 5.55 24.38
N ALA A 10 -6.49 4.77 25.46
CA ALA A 10 -5.29 4.00 25.80
C ALA A 10 -4.93 2.95 24.73
N TYR A 11 -5.92 2.42 24.00
CA TYR A 11 -5.72 1.52 22.86
C TYR A 11 -5.49 2.25 21.53
N GLY A 12 -5.51 3.59 21.51
CA GLY A 12 -5.33 4.39 20.29
C GLY A 12 -4.01 4.10 19.56
N PHE A 13 -3.00 3.61 20.30
CA PHE A 13 -1.71 3.18 19.76
C PHE A 13 -1.79 1.91 18.89
N PHE A 14 -2.78 1.04 19.12
CA PHE A 14 -2.99 -0.16 18.31
C PHE A 14 -3.67 0.12 16.96
N ALA A 15 -4.43 1.21 16.85
CA ALA A 15 -5.13 1.58 15.62
C ALA A 15 -4.19 1.67 14.39
N PRO A 16 -3.07 2.42 14.44
CA PRO A 16 -2.11 2.46 13.32
C PRO A 16 -1.46 1.10 13.04
N THR A 17 -1.25 0.26 14.05
CA THR A 17 -0.70 -1.10 13.86
C THR A 17 -1.66 -2.00 13.09
N VAL A 18 -2.95 -1.97 13.42
CA VAL A 18 -3.99 -2.75 12.70
C VAL A 18 -4.12 -2.28 11.25
N LEU A 19 -4.15 -0.96 11.04
CA LEU A 19 -4.18 -0.35 9.70
C LEU A 19 -2.97 -0.77 8.87
N ARG A 20 -1.78 -0.84 9.48
CA ARG A 20 -0.55 -1.24 8.82
C ARG A 20 -0.58 -2.70 8.37
N VAL A 21 -0.99 -3.60 9.26
CA VAL A 21 -1.12 -5.02 8.94
C VAL A 21 -2.12 -5.22 7.81
N ALA A 22 -3.27 -4.54 7.86
CA ALA A 22 -4.26 -4.57 6.78
C ALA A 22 -3.66 -4.09 5.45
N ALA A 23 -2.98 -2.94 5.44
CA ALA A 23 -2.33 -2.41 4.24
C ALA A 23 -1.27 -3.37 3.69
N ALA A 24 -0.42 -3.95 4.56
CA ALA A 24 0.60 -4.90 4.18
C ALA A 24 0.01 -6.14 3.49
N PHE A 25 -1.07 -6.71 4.02
CA PHE A 25 -1.75 -7.83 3.38
C PHE A 25 -2.31 -7.50 2.00
N VAL A 26 -2.87 -6.30 1.84
CA VAL A 26 -3.39 -5.88 0.53
C VAL A 26 -2.26 -5.68 -0.48
N PHE A 27 -1.11 -5.11 -0.06
CA PHE A 27 0.08 -5.01 -0.92
C PHE A 27 0.69 -6.38 -1.24
N PHE A 28 0.74 -7.32 -0.30
CA PHE A 28 1.17 -8.70 -0.58
C PHE A 28 0.27 -9.39 -1.59
N TYR A 29 -1.06 -9.20 -1.48
CA TYR A 29 -2.00 -9.73 -2.46
C TYR A 29 -1.78 -9.13 -3.84
N LEU A 30 -1.52 -7.81 -3.92
CA LEU A 30 -1.22 -7.12 -5.18
C LEU A 30 0.05 -7.68 -5.83
N ALA A 31 1.13 -7.80 -5.05
CA ALA A 31 2.39 -8.37 -5.51
C ALA A 31 2.23 -9.83 -5.99
N TYR A 32 1.48 -10.65 -5.25
CA TYR A 32 1.19 -12.03 -5.65
C TYR A 32 0.38 -12.08 -6.95
N TYR A 33 -0.62 -11.21 -7.11
CA TYR A 33 -1.41 -11.15 -8.32
C TYR A 33 -0.56 -10.74 -9.53
N HIS A 34 0.26 -9.69 -9.41
CA HIS A 34 1.17 -9.27 -10.48
C HIS A 34 2.21 -10.33 -10.81
N PHE A 35 2.69 -11.09 -9.82
CA PHE A 35 3.58 -12.21 -10.06
C PHE A 35 2.90 -13.34 -10.84
N LYS A 36 1.64 -13.66 -10.54
CA LYS A 36 0.87 -14.70 -11.21
C LYS A 36 0.45 -14.31 -12.64
N HIS A 37 0.14 -13.03 -12.88
CA HIS A 37 -0.36 -12.53 -14.17
C HIS A 37 0.69 -11.73 -14.96
N LYS A 38 1.97 -11.95 -14.67
CA LYS A 38 3.11 -11.29 -15.33
C LYS A 38 3.13 -11.43 -16.86
N GLU A 39 2.69 -12.58 -17.39
CA GLU A 39 2.65 -12.85 -18.83
C GLU A 39 1.53 -12.08 -19.53
N GLN A 40 0.33 -12.02 -18.94
CA GLN A 40 -0.80 -11.22 -19.47
C GLN A 40 -0.51 -9.71 -19.42
N THR A 41 0.20 -9.29 -18.37
CA THR A 41 0.64 -7.89 -18.21
C THR A 41 1.68 -7.48 -19.25
N SER A 42 2.55 -8.41 -19.68
CA SER A 42 3.63 -8.12 -20.63
C SER A 42 3.13 -7.67 -22.01
N HIS A 43 1.90 -8.00 -22.38
CA HIS A 43 1.26 -7.55 -23.63
C HIS A 43 0.64 -6.16 -23.52
N THR A 44 0.47 -5.63 -22.31
CA THR A 44 -0.13 -4.32 -22.07
C THR A 44 0.96 -3.25 -22.10
N ARG A 45 1.00 -2.47 -23.20
CA ARG A 45 2.02 -1.43 -23.39
C ARG A 45 1.63 -0.18 -22.58
N PHE A 46 2.36 0.10 -21.50
CA PHE A 46 2.17 1.34 -20.75
C PHE A 46 2.91 2.49 -21.48
N PRO A 47 2.24 3.60 -21.83
CA PRO A 47 2.83 4.69 -22.60
C PRO A 47 3.92 5.49 -21.84
N VAL A 48 3.98 5.39 -20.51
CA VAL A 48 4.91 6.14 -19.66
C VAL A 48 6.13 5.31 -19.23
N VAL A 49 6.03 3.97 -19.23
CA VAL A 49 7.07 3.08 -18.66
C VAL A 49 7.55 2.03 -19.68
N GLY A 50 6.86 1.87 -20.81
CA GLY A 50 7.13 0.84 -21.82
C GLY A 50 6.24 -0.40 -21.66
N GLY A 51 6.57 -1.46 -22.40
CA GLY A 51 5.95 -2.78 -22.28
C GLY A 51 7.03 -3.84 -22.10
N GLY A 52 6.80 -4.82 -21.23
CA GLY A 52 7.73 -5.93 -21.02
C GLY A 52 7.64 -6.54 -19.62
N VAL A 53 7.97 -7.82 -19.53
CA VAL A 53 7.98 -8.64 -18.29
C VAL A 53 8.80 -7.99 -17.17
N TRP A 54 9.85 -7.23 -17.50
CA TRP A 54 10.70 -6.55 -16.52
C TRP A 54 9.93 -5.53 -15.68
N ILE A 55 8.97 -4.81 -16.27
CA ILE A 55 8.19 -3.78 -15.57
C ILE A 55 7.25 -4.43 -14.55
N ALA A 56 6.63 -5.55 -14.93
CA ALA A 56 5.80 -6.34 -14.02
C ALA A 56 6.66 -6.87 -12.86
N TRP A 57 7.87 -7.34 -13.14
CA TRP A 57 8.77 -7.82 -12.09
C TRP A 57 9.22 -6.71 -11.14
N PHE A 58 9.55 -5.53 -11.67
CA PHE A 58 9.89 -4.36 -10.86
C PHE A 58 8.71 -3.93 -9.96
N ALA A 59 7.48 -3.92 -10.49
CA ALA A 59 6.29 -3.64 -9.69
C ALA A 59 6.11 -4.63 -8.54
N VAL A 60 6.24 -5.94 -8.81
CA VAL A 60 6.16 -7.00 -7.78
C VAL A 60 7.20 -6.78 -6.69
N VAL A 61 8.45 -6.49 -7.05
CA VAL A 61 9.54 -6.27 -6.09
C VAL A 61 9.25 -5.05 -5.21
N VAL A 62 8.79 -3.94 -5.80
CA VAL A 62 8.45 -2.72 -5.07
C VAL A 62 7.27 -2.95 -4.14
N GLU A 63 6.19 -3.57 -4.62
CA GLU A 63 4.99 -3.85 -3.82
C GLU A 63 5.29 -4.81 -2.67
N PHE A 64 6.10 -5.85 -2.91
CA PHE A 64 6.55 -6.77 -1.87
C PHE A 64 7.45 -6.07 -0.83
N ALA A 65 8.37 -5.21 -1.27
CA ALA A 65 9.22 -4.43 -0.37
C ALA A 65 8.39 -3.48 0.51
N VAL A 66 7.40 -2.81 -0.07
CA VAL A 66 6.45 -1.93 0.66
C VAL A 66 5.62 -2.75 1.65
N ALA A 67 5.11 -3.91 1.24
CA ALA A 67 4.34 -4.80 2.12
C ALA A 67 5.19 -5.28 3.31
N ALA A 68 6.42 -5.71 3.06
CA ALA A 68 7.34 -6.16 4.10
C ALA A 68 7.75 -5.01 5.03
N ALA A 69 8.02 -3.82 4.49
CA ALA A 69 8.37 -2.63 5.28
C ALA A 69 7.21 -2.19 6.19
N LEU A 70 5.97 -2.21 5.67
CA LEU A 70 4.77 -2.01 6.48
C LEU A 70 4.65 -3.13 7.51
N LEU A 71 4.78 -4.40 7.17
CA LEU A 71 4.58 -5.47 8.15
C LEU A 71 5.62 -5.45 9.29
N LEU A 72 6.88 -5.15 8.98
CA LEU A 72 7.99 -5.10 9.93
C LEU A 72 8.06 -3.79 10.73
N GLY A 73 7.30 -2.77 10.33
CA GLY A 73 7.35 -1.46 10.99
C GLY A 73 8.63 -0.67 10.74
N TRP A 74 9.36 -0.96 9.65
CA TRP A 74 10.61 -0.30 9.28
C TRP A 74 10.35 0.85 8.30
N HIS A 75 10.78 2.07 8.62
CA HIS A 75 10.61 3.29 7.78
C HIS A 75 9.17 3.44 7.25
N THR A 76 8.21 3.45 8.16
CA THR A 76 6.80 3.29 7.80
C THR A 76 6.21 4.50 7.09
N GLN A 77 6.76 5.69 7.34
CA GLN A 77 6.42 6.87 6.55
C GLN A 77 6.83 6.71 5.07
N ILE A 78 8.02 6.17 4.79
CA ILE A 78 8.50 5.95 3.42
C ILE A 78 7.65 4.87 2.75
N ALA A 79 7.40 3.76 3.45
CA ALA A 79 6.57 2.67 2.93
C ALA A 79 5.13 3.14 2.65
N ALA A 80 4.55 3.94 3.55
CA ALA A 80 3.22 4.52 3.35
C ALA A 80 3.17 5.53 2.21
N ALA A 81 4.25 6.30 1.97
CA ALA A 81 4.35 7.20 0.82
C ALA A 81 4.37 6.43 -0.51
N PHE A 82 5.18 5.36 -0.60
CA PHE A 82 5.17 4.49 -1.78
C PHE A 82 3.80 3.82 -1.96
N GLY A 83 3.21 3.31 -0.87
CA GLY A 83 1.88 2.73 -0.91
C GLY A 83 0.80 3.71 -1.37
N PHE A 84 0.89 4.98 -0.96
CA PHE A 84 0.01 6.05 -1.41
C PHE A 84 0.14 6.26 -2.93
N VAL A 85 1.36 6.36 -3.46
CA VAL A 85 1.59 6.52 -4.90
C VAL A 85 1.05 5.33 -5.70
N VAL A 86 1.25 4.10 -5.21
CA VAL A 86 0.72 2.89 -5.85
C VAL A 86 -0.81 2.89 -5.86
N ALA A 87 -1.44 3.19 -4.71
CA ALA A 87 -2.90 3.29 -4.59
C ALA A 87 -3.49 4.35 -5.54
N PHE A 88 -2.85 5.52 -5.58
CA PHE A 88 -3.25 6.63 -6.44
C PHE A 88 -3.18 6.23 -7.92
N LYS A 89 -2.06 5.63 -8.36
CA LYS A 89 -1.95 5.09 -9.72
C LYS A 89 -3.04 4.06 -10.02
N HIS A 90 -3.35 3.19 -9.07
CA HIS A 90 -4.40 2.19 -9.22
C HIS A 90 -5.78 2.84 -9.47
N ILE A 91 -6.13 3.92 -8.78
CA ILE A 91 -7.42 4.63 -9.01
C ILE A 91 -7.50 5.24 -10.41
N PHE A 92 -6.44 5.95 -10.84
CA PHE A 92 -6.45 6.67 -12.11
C PHE A 92 -6.28 5.75 -13.32
N LEU A 93 -5.47 4.69 -13.21
CA LEU A 93 -5.16 3.80 -14.32
C LEU A 93 -6.06 2.56 -14.39
N HIS A 94 -6.87 2.26 -13.37
CA HIS A 94 -7.85 1.16 -13.41
C HIS A 94 -8.79 1.27 -14.61
N GLY A 95 -9.21 2.48 -14.98
CA GLY A 95 -10.08 2.70 -16.15
C GLY A 95 -9.38 2.47 -17.49
N LYS A 96 -8.04 2.50 -17.53
CA LYS A 96 -7.25 2.42 -18.76
C LYS A 96 -6.61 1.05 -18.98
N TYR A 97 -6.35 0.28 -17.92
CA TYR A 97 -5.69 -1.03 -17.99
C TYR A 97 -6.32 -2.05 -17.02
N PRO A 98 -7.53 -2.56 -17.32
CA PRO A 98 -8.26 -3.46 -16.41
C PRO A 98 -7.53 -4.79 -16.14
N GLY A 99 -6.61 -5.23 -17.01
CA GLY A 99 -5.83 -6.46 -16.80
C GLY A 99 -4.71 -6.35 -15.75
N PHE A 100 -4.26 -5.12 -15.45
CA PHE A 100 -3.17 -4.86 -14.49
C PHE A 100 -3.70 -4.44 -13.10
N PHE A 101 -4.94 -3.95 -13.05
CA PHE A 101 -5.53 -3.33 -11.87
C PHE A 101 -6.78 -4.09 -11.43
N VAL A 102 -6.59 -5.00 -10.47
CA VAL A 102 -7.59 -6.01 -10.05
C VAL A 102 -8.60 -5.46 -9.06
N PHE A 103 -8.16 -4.50 -8.25
CA PHE A 103 -8.99 -3.95 -7.20
C PHE A 103 -10.05 -3.02 -7.77
N SER A 104 -11.27 -3.17 -7.27
CA SER A 104 -12.34 -2.19 -7.51
C SER A 104 -11.88 -0.79 -7.08
N ARG A 105 -12.38 0.25 -7.74
CA ARG A 105 -12.07 1.65 -7.37
C ARG A 105 -12.29 1.91 -5.87
N SER A 106 -13.30 1.30 -5.27
CA SER A 106 -13.61 1.40 -3.85
C SER A 106 -12.49 0.86 -2.97
N THR A 107 -11.93 -0.30 -3.32
CA THR A 107 -10.82 -0.92 -2.57
C THR A 107 -9.54 -0.10 -2.71
N SER A 108 -9.24 0.42 -3.90
CA SER A 108 -8.08 1.30 -4.10
C SER A 108 -8.21 2.63 -3.36
N PHE A 109 -9.42 3.19 -3.29
CA PHE A 109 -9.70 4.39 -2.50
C PHE A 109 -9.54 4.13 -1.01
N LEU A 110 -10.03 2.98 -0.52
CA LEU A 110 -9.84 2.57 0.86
C LEU A 110 -8.35 2.43 1.21
N LEU A 111 -7.57 1.79 0.32
CA LEU A 111 -6.12 1.66 0.49
C LEU A 111 -5.43 3.04 0.55
N LEU A 112 -5.85 3.98 -0.30
CA LEU A 112 -5.31 5.34 -0.30
C LEU A 112 -5.60 6.06 1.01
N VAL A 113 -6.83 5.95 1.53
CA VAL A 113 -7.23 6.52 2.83
C VAL A 113 -6.39 5.90 3.96
N ILE A 114 -6.19 4.58 3.94
CA ILE A 114 -5.36 3.87 4.91
C ILE A 114 -3.91 4.36 4.85
N CYS A 115 -3.31 4.46 3.66
CA CYS A 115 -1.95 4.98 3.48
C CYS A 115 -1.82 6.45 3.91
N THR A 116 -2.81 7.30 3.62
CA THR A 116 -2.84 8.69 4.09
C THR A 116 -2.92 8.77 5.61
N SER A 117 -3.74 7.92 6.22
CA SER A 117 -3.84 7.83 7.68
C SER A 117 -2.52 7.38 8.30
N LEU A 118 -1.83 6.40 7.69
CA LEU A 118 -0.51 5.94 8.14
C LEU A 118 0.57 7.02 7.98
N LEU A 119 0.50 7.86 6.93
CA LEU A 119 1.38 9.00 6.76
C LEU A 119 1.18 10.07 7.83
N LEU A 120 -0.07 10.37 8.20
CA LEU A 120 -0.41 11.43 9.16
C LEU A 120 -0.29 11.00 10.62
N SER A 121 -0.73 9.78 10.95
CA SER A 121 -0.65 9.23 12.32
C SER A 121 0.71 8.61 12.62
N GLY A 122 1.56 8.43 11.61
CA GLY A 122 2.89 7.89 11.74
C GLY A 122 2.91 6.41 12.16
N ALA A 123 3.96 6.07 12.89
CA ALA A 123 4.47 4.73 13.00
C ALA A 123 3.74 3.82 14.02
N GLY A 124 2.73 4.33 14.74
CA GLY A 124 2.00 3.49 15.68
C GLY A 124 2.87 2.75 16.70
N ALA A 125 2.43 1.56 17.12
CA ALA A 125 2.84 1.02 18.41
C ALA A 125 4.33 0.64 18.57
N LEU A 126 5.01 0.38 17.46
CA LEU A 126 6.27 -0.35 17.43
C LEU A 126 7.03 -0.04 16.14
N ALA A 127 7.24 1.24 15.84
CA ALA A 127 8.07 1.58 14.69
C ALA A 127 9.11 2.62 15.05
N GLN A 128 10.34 2.25 14.71
CA GLN A 128 11.49 3.13 14.67
C GLN A 128 11.41 3.91 13.36
N ASP A 129 10.61 4.98 13.35
CA ASP A 129 10.76 6.01 12.31
C ASP A 129 11.79 7.04 12.79
N LEU A 130 12.52 7.63 11.82
CA LEU A 130 13.55 8.64 12.07
C LEU A 130 13.00 9.69 13.05
N PRO A 131 13.79 10.12 14.04
CA PRO A 131 13.40 11.25 14.86
C PRO A 131 13.19 12.43 13.91
N LEU A 132 11.99 13.03 13.97
CA LEU A 132 11.79 14.39 13.51
C LEU A 132 12.81 15.31 14.19
#